data_AF-A0A382TZS6-F1
#
_entry.id   AF-A0A382TZS6-F1
#
_cell.length_a   1.000
_cell.length_b   1.000
_cell.length_c   1.000
_cell.angle_alpha   90.00
_cell.angle_beta   90.00
_cell.angle_gamma   90.00
#
_symmetry.space_group_name_H-M   'P 1'
#
loop_
_entity.id
_entity.type
_entity.pdbx_description
1 polymer ?
#
loop_
_entity_poly.entity_id
_entity_poly.type
_entity_poly.pdbx_seq_one_letter_code
_entity_poly.pdbx_strand_id
1 'polypeptide(L)'
;MTNTINEMAYLCSSADRHDRRFWNGNAKSYRRVEDSAEAKVLFDQILACREALREPILSTVRNDHDGHLLTVPEPNREPLKSGRHRINTWIDMHYSINQDGDPLEFKKYNRAGARPNTFRVWFTSAGVGQGIFSSTNRDDHPSRLSLLSASVPARFIDREPSNSGWDNHPLGLAGINGAKHIYLADWRNQFENDDDFLMVVTDCWLNLGETLKTNRV
;
A
#
# COMPACT_ATOMS: atom_id res chain seq x y z
N MET A 1 -12.06 8.17 -21.47
CA MET A 1 -11.17 7.55 -20.48
C MET A 1 -11.49 8.18 -19.14
N THR A 2 -11.91 7.38 -18.17
CA THR A 2 -12.00 7.82 -16.77
C THR A 2 -10.57 8.08 -16.28
N ASN A 3 -10.34 9.17 -15.55
CA ASN A 3 -9.02 9.50 -14.99
C ASN A 3 -9.01 9.14 -13.51
N THR A 4 -9.09 7.83 -13.25
CA THR A 4 -9.31 7.25 -11.92
C THR A 4 -8.15 7.54 -10.99
N ILE A 5 -6.92 7.58 -11.50
CA ILE A 5 -5.73 7.88 -10.70
C ILE A 5 -5.75 9.32 -10.17
N ASN A 6 -6.19 10.29 -10.98
CA ASN A 6 -6.29 11.68 -10.55
C ASN A 6 -7.47 11.89 -9.59
N GLU A 7 -8.56 11.15 -9.76
CA GLU A 7 -9.64 11.11 -8.77
C GLU A 7 -9.15 10.54 -7.43
N MET A 8 -8.42 9.42 -7.44
CA MET A 8 -7.79 8.83 -6.25
C MET A 8 -6.89 9.84 -5.54
N ALA A 9 -6.01 10.54 -6.28
CA ALA A 9 -5.13 11.56 -5.71
C ALA A 9 -5.94 12.70 -5.05
N TYR A 10 -6.96 13.21 -5.74
CA TYR A 10 -7.85 14.25 -5.21
C TYR A 10 -8.56 13.80 -3.92
N LEU A 11 -9.07 12.58 -3.89
CA LEU A 11 -9.76 12.01 -2.74
C LEU A 11 -8.83 11.84 -1.54
N CYS A 12 -7.62 11.30 -1.75
CA CYS A 12 -6.62 11.20 -0.68
C CYS A 12 -6.22 12.58 -0.14
N SER A 13 -6.01 13.59 -0.99
CA SER A 13 -5.75 14.96 -0.54
C SER A 13 -6.93 15.57 0.22
N SER A 14 -8.16 15.28 -0.20
CA SER A 14 -9.37 15.76 0.48
C SER A 14 -9.56 15.12 1.85
N ALA A 15 -9.34 13.80 1.94
CA ALA A 15 -9.37 13.06 3.20
C ALA A 15 -8.30 13.55 4.18
N ASP A 16 -7.06 13.79 3.73
CA ASP A 16 -5.98 14.35 4.56
C ASP A 16 -6.33 15.75 5.10
N ARG A 17 -6.84 16.65 4.24
CA ARG A 17 -7.29 17.98 4.69
C ARG A 17 -8.42 17.91 5.70
N HIS A 18 -9.40 17.05 5.46
CA HIS A 18 -10.54 16.84 6.36
C HIS A 18 -10.06 16.34 7.73
N ASP A 19 -9.25 15.29 7.71
CA ASP A 19 -8.74 14.67 8.92
C ASP A 19 -7.89 15.64 9.74
N ARG A 20 -6.93 16.36 9.14
CA ARG A 20 -6.14 17.39 9.85
C ARG A 20 -6.99 18.48 10.51
N ARG A 21 -8.14 18.80 9.90
CA ARG A 21 -9.03 19.85 10.40
C ARG A 21 -9.92 19.36 11.53
N PHE A 22 -10.42 18.13 11.45
CA PHE A 22 -11.52 17.67 12.30
C PHE A 22 -11.19 16.49 13.22
N TRP A 23 -10.09 15.78 12.99
CA TRP A 23 -9.63 14.75 13.92
C TRP A 23 -8.94 15.38 15.14
N ASN A 24 -9.35 14.99 16.34
CA ASN A 24 -8.69 15.35 17.59
C ASN A 24 -7.79 14.19 18.05
N GLY A 25 -6.48 14.33 17.84
CA GLY A 25 -5.49 13.31 18.20
C GLY A 25 -5.42 12.99 19.71
N ASN A 26 -5.82 13.92 20.59
CA ASN A 26 -5.82 13.74 22.04
C ASN A 26 -7.09 13.02 22.50
N ALA A 27 -8.26 13.48 22.05
CA ALA A 27 -9.55 12.88 22.39
C ALA A 27 -9.81 11.56 21.64
N LYS A 28 -9.02 11.26 20.59
CA LYS A 28 -9.21 10.12 19.69
C LYS A 28 -10.62 10.09 19.10
N SER A 29 -11.10 11.25 18.66
CA SER A 29 -12.42 11.40 18.07
C SER A 29 -12.45 12.51 17.02
N TYR A 30 -13.45 12.48 16.15
CA TYR A 30 -13.83 13.64 15.35
C TYR A 30 -14.51 14.69 16.24
N ARG A 31 -14.38 15.97 15.87
CA ARG A 31 -14.98 17.08 16.63
C ARG A 31 -16.50 17.02 16.67
N ARG A 32 -17.13 16.52 15.61
CA ARG A 32 -18.58 16.35 15.50
C ARG A 32 -18.94 15.03 14.78
N VAL A 33 -20.21 14.63 14.89
CA VAL A 33 -20.73 13.41 14.24
C VAL A 33 -20.70 13.56 12.72
N GLU A 34 -21.03 14.73 12.22
CA GLU A 34 -21.03 15.06 10.79
C GLU A 34 -19.61 14.95 10.19
N ASP A 35 -18.60 15.39 10.94
CA ASP A 35 -17.19 15.27 10.53
C ASP A 35 -16.77 13.80 10.38
N SER A 36 -17.26 12.92 11.26
CA SER A 36 -17.01 11.48 11.16
C SER A 36 -17.73 10.87 9.96
N ALA A 37 -18.96 11.31 9.68
CA ALA A 37 -19.74 10.84 8.54
C ALA A 37 -19.07 11.25 7.21
N GLU A 38 -18.58 12.49 7.12
CA GLU A 38 -17.84 12.97 5.94
C GLU A 38 -16.51 12.22 5.75
N ALA A 39 -15.77 11.96 6.84
CA ALA A 39 -14.55 11.15 6.78
C ALA A 39 -14.83 9.72 6.27
N LYS A 40 -15.97 9.13 6.66
CA LYS A 40 -16.41 7.83 6.14
C LYS A 40 -16.71 7.90 4.65
N VAL A 41 -17.46 8.91 4.19
CA VAL A 41 -17.80 9.09 2.77
C VAL A 41 -16.54 9.18 1.91
N LEU A 42 -15.57 10.00 2.33
CA LEU A 42 -14.29 10.13 1.63
C LEU A 42 -13.53 8.79 1.58
N PHE A 43 -13.52 8.04 2.69
CA PHE A 43 -12.90 6.73 2.73
C PHE A 43 -13.59 5.72 1.81
N ASP A 44 -14.92 5.69 1.77
CA ASP A 44 -15.69 4.80 0.88
C ASP A 44 -15.38 5.12 -0.60
N GLN A 45 -15.26 6.41 -0.95
CA GLN A 45 -14.88 6.85 -2.30
C GLN A 45 -13.45 6.44 -2.66
N ILE A 46 -12.49 6.59 -1.74
CA ILE A 46 -11.11 6.09 -1.93
C ILE A 46 -11.12 4.59 -2.22
N LEU A 47 -11.93 3.80 -1.48
CA LEU A 47 -12.05 2.37 -1.72
C LEU A 47 -12.72 2.05 -3.07
N ALA A 48 -13.70 2.85 -3.50
CA ALA A 48 -14.29 2.69 -4.83
C ALA A 48 -13.25 2.90 -5.95
N CYS A 49 -12.42 3.95 -5.86
CA CYS A 49 -11.32 4.17 -6.79
C CYS A 49 -10.28 3.05 -6.74
N ARG A 50 -9.96 2.54 -5.54
CA ARG A 50 -9.06 1.40 -5.36
C ARG A 50 -9.56 0.16 -6.13
N GLU A 51 -10.85 -0.17 -5.98
CA GLU A 51 -11.43 -1.32 -6.67
C GLU A 51 -11.50 -1.11 -8.19
N ALA A 52 -11.76 0.13 -8.65
CA ALA A 52 -11.72 0.46 -10.07
C ALA A 52 -10.31 0.32 -10.69
N LEU A 53 -9.26 0.64 -9.93
CA LEU A 53 -7.86 0.50 -10.36
C LEU A 53 -7.32 -0.94 -10.23
N ARG A 54 -7.99 -1.81 -9.47
CA ARG A 54 -7.51 -3.16 -9.12
C ARG A 54 -7.25 -4.02 -10.35
N GLU A 55 -8.24 -4.18 -11.22
CA GLU A 55 -8.14 -5.05 -12.39
C GLU A 55 -7.15 -4.52 -13.45
N PRO A 56 -7.15 -3.21 -13.78
CA PRO A 56 -6.13 -2.65 -14.67
C PRO A 56 -4.69 -2.88 -14.19
N ILE A 57 -4.43 -2.70 -12.88
CA ILE A 57 -3.12 -2.96 -12.28
C ILE A 57 -2.76 -4.46 -12.37
N LEU A 58 -3.68 -5.35 -12.01
CA LEU A 58 -3.46 -6.80 -12.09
C LEU A 58 -3.20 -7.27 -13.52
N SER A 59 -3.94 -6.75 -14.50
CA SER A 59 -3.74 -7.05 -15.91
C SER A 59 -2.34 -6.66 -16.38
N THR A 60 -1.81 -5.55 -15.84
CA THR A 60 -0.49 -5.02 -16.21
C THR A 60 0.65 -5.94 -15.75
N VAL A 61 0.52 -6.55 -14.57
CA VAL A 61 1.58 -7.39 -14.00
C VAL A 61 1.46 -8.88 -14.38
N ARG A 62 0.37 -9.28 -15.03
CA ARG A 62 -0.03 -10.69 -15.17
C ARG A 62 0.95 -11.58 -15.94
N ASN A 63 1.58 -11.04 -16.98
CA ASN A 63 2.28 -11.85 -17.99
C ASN A 63 3.76 -12.11 -17.68
N ASP A 64 4.32 -11.44 -16.67
CA ASP A 64 5.73 -11.54 -16.31
C ASP A 64 5.90 -12.00 -14.87
N HIS A 65 7.03 -12.66 -14.57
CA HIS A 65 7.43 -13.11 -13.24
C HIS A 65 6.34 -13.91 -12.49
N ASP A 66 5.64 -14.80 -13.19
CA ASP A 66 4.50 -15.57 -12.67
C ASP A 66 3.36 -14.68 -12.12
N GLY A 67 3.18 -13.47 -12.66
CA GLY A 67 2.17 -12.52 -12.19
C GLY A 67 0.73 -13.04 -12.21
N HIS A 68 0.43 -14.03 -13.06
CA HIS A 68 -0.85 -14.74 -13.07
C HIS A 68 -1.18 -15.48 -11.76
N LEU A 69 -0.20 -15.69 -10.88
CA LEU A 69 -0.37 -16.29 -9.55
C LEU A 69 -0.58 -15.24 -8.45
N LEU A 70 -0.49 -13.95 -8.77
CA LEU A 70 -0.70 -12.87 -7.82
C LEU A 70 -2.20 -12.77 -7.47
N THR A 71 -2.44 -12.48 -6.21
CA THR A 71 -3.76 -12.23 -5.67
C THR A 71 -3.80 -10.89 -4.97
N VAL A 72 -4.97 -10.23 -5.01
CA VAL A 72 -5.22 -8.98 -4.31
C VAL A 72 -6.27 -9.21 -3.23
N PRO A 73 -5.92 -9.08 -1.94
CA PRO A 73 -6.89 -9.21 -0.88
C PRO A 73 -7.87 -8.02 -0.88
N GLU A 74 -9.07 -8.28 -0.38
CA GLU A 74 -10.07 -7.23 -0.13
C GLU A 74 -9.51 -6.19 0.86
N PRO A 75 -9.85 -4.90 0.67
CA PRO A 75 -9.42 -3.87 1.59
C PRO A 75 -10.17 -4.00 2.92
N ASN A 76 -9.52 -3.60 4.01
CA ASN A 76 -10.20 -3.46 5.29
C ASN A 76 -11.10 -2.21 5.27
N ARG A 77 -12.41 -2.42 5.28
CA ARG A 77 -13.44 -1.36 5.25
C ARG A 77 -13.74 -0.78 6.62
N GLU A 78 -13.27 -1.43 7.68
CA GLU A 78 -13.51 -0.96 9.05
C GLU A 78 -12.62 0.24 9.38
N PRO A 79 -13.14 1.21 10.16
CA PRO A 79 -12.32 2.26 10.73
C PRO A 79 -11.24 1.67 11.65
N LEU A 80 -10.27 2.50 12.03
CA LEU A 80 -9.34 2.12 13.09
C LEU A 80 -10.10 1.89 14.41
N LYS A 81 -9.46 1.21 15.36
CA LYS A 81 -10.01 1.01 16.71
C LYS A 81 -10.40 2.32 17.40
N SER A 82 -9.80 3.45 17.00
CA SER A 82 -10.13 4.79 17.50
C SER A 82 -11.36 5.42 16.82
N GLY A 83 -12.03 4.72 15.88
CA GLY A 83 -13.08 5.28 15.03
C GLY A 83 -12.57 6.18 13.89
N ARG A 84 -11.25 6.40 13.79
CA ARG A 84 -10.66 7.21 12.72
C ARG A 84 -10.71 6.46 11.39
N HIS A 85 -11.19 7.10 10.34
CA HIS A 85 -11.14 6.57 8.98
C HIS A 85 -9.75 6.82 8.36
N ARG A 86 -9.29 5.90 7.51
CA ARG A 86 -8.00 6.08 6.82
C ARG A 86 -8.15 7.15 5.73
N ILE A 87 -7.10 7.95 5.56
CA ILE A 87 -7.01 8.98 4.51
C ILE A 87 -6.25 8.48 3.26
N ASN A 88 -5.77 7.25 3.32
CA ASN A 88 -4.93 6.61 2.31
C ASN A 88 -5.36 5.15 2.13
N THR A 89 -4.89 4.54 1.05
CA THR A 89 -5.13 3.13 0.76
C THR A 89 -3.97 2.53 -0.01
N TRP A 90 -4.03 1.22 -0.26
CA TRP A 90 -3.05 0.51 -1.06
C TRP A 90 -3.65 -0.74 -1.70
N ILE A 91 -2.99 -1.21 -2.76
CA ILE A 91 -3.27 -2.50 -3.41
C ILE A 91 -2.06 -3.40 -3.14
N ASP A 92 -2.29 -4.48 -2.40
CA ASP A 92 -1.30 -5.52 -2.15
C ASP A 92 -1.45 -6.61 -3.21
N MET A 93 -0.35 -6.95 -3.87
CA MET A 93 -0.26 -8.12 -4.74
C MET A 93 0.77 -9.08 -4.15
N HIS A 94 0.34 -10.28 -3.80
CA HIS A 94 1.22 -11.34 -3.34
C HIS A 94 0.89 -12.66 -4.04
N TYR A 95 1.89 -13.53 -4.15
CA TYR A 95 1.70 -14.87 -4.69
C TYR A 95 0.72 -15.66 -3.83
N SER A 96 -0.06 -16.51 -4.48
CA SER A 96 -0.96 -17.47 -3.85
C SER A 96 -0.29 -18.81 -3.51
N ILE A 97 0.91 -19.06 -4.06
CA ILE A 97 1.68 -20.29 -3.85
C ILE A 97 3.15 -19.99 -3.53
N ASN A 98 3.80 -20.87 -2.76
CA ASN A 98 5.22 -20.80 -2.40
C ASN A 98 6.11 -21.34 -3.54
N GLN A 99 7.45 -21.35 -3.34
CA GLN A 99 8.41 -21.87 -4.34
C GLN A 99 8.16 -23.32 -4.75
N ASP A 100 7.68 -24.14 -3.82
CA ASP A 100 7.42 -25.57 -4.02
C ASP A 100 6.05 -25.84 -4.66
N GLY A 101 5.22 -24.82 -4.86
CA GLY A 101 3.88 -24.92 -5.43
C GLY A 101 2.77 -25.12 -4.41
N ASP A 102 3.07 -25.11 -3.12
CA ASP A 102 2.08 -25.22 -2.05
C ASP A 102 1.31 -23.90 -1.89
N PRO A 103 -0.01 -23.96 -1.62
CA PRO A 103 -0.79 -22.77 -1.30
C PRO A 103 -0.22 -22.02 -0.10
N LEU A 104 -0.07 -20.71 -0.23
CA LEU A 104 0.28 -19.84 0.88
C LEU A 104 -0.99 -19.51 1.69
N GLU A 105 -1.07 -20.02 2.93
CA GLU A 105 -2.17 -19.72 3.84
C GLU A 105 -2.02 -18.34 4.51
N PHE A 106 -2.60 -17.31 3.91
CA PHE A 106 -2.69 -16.00 4.54
C PHE A 106 -3.93 -15.93 5.42
N LYS A 107 -3.83 -16.44 6.66
CA LYS A 107 -4.87 -16.24 7.68
C LYS A 107 -4.95 -14.76 8.04
N LYS A 108 -5.69 -14.00 7.22
CA LYS A 108 -6.20 -12.64 7.43
C LYS A 108 -5.44 -11.89 8.54
N TYR A 109 -4.18 -11.53 8.26
CA TYR A 109 -3.39 -10.64 9.10
C TYR A 109 -3.20 -11.04 10.59
N ASN A 110 -3.39 -12.29 10.98
CA ASN A 110 -3.27 -12.74 12.37
C ASN A 110 -1.85 -13.25 12.69
N ARG A 111 -1.08 -12.35 13.34
CA ARG A 111 0.03 -12.44 14.31
C ARG A 111 1.04 -13.61 14.38
N ALA A 112 0.79 -14.80 13.83
CA ALA A 112 1.69 -15.95 13.99
C ALA A 112 2.42 -16.39 12.71
N GLY A 113 2.06 -15.84 11.54
CA GLY A 113 2.76 -16.06 10.27
C GLY A 113 3.50 -14.81 9.80
N ALA A 114 4.60 -15.00 9.06
CA ALA A 114 5.23 -13.92 8.31
C ALA A 114 4.20 -13.31 7.34
N ARG A 115 4.17 -11.98 7.21
CA ARG A 115 3.40 -11.37 6.13
C ARG A 115 4.13 -11.67 4.81
N PRO A 116 3.42 -11.98 3.73
CA PRO A 116 4.06 -12.18 2.45
C PRO A 116 4.80 -10.91 2.04
N ASN A 117 5.90 -11.11 1.31
CA ASN A 117 6.42 -10.02 0.51
C ASN A 117 5.38 -9.70 -0.57
N THR A 118 5.06 -8.43 -0.73
CA THR A 118 4.05 -7.99 -1.70
C THR A 118 4.64 -6.95 -2.64
N PHE A 119 4.24 -6.98 -3.90
CA PHE A 119 4.26 -5.78 -4.72
C PHE A 119 3.09 -4.91 -4.27
N ARG A 120 3.38 -3.70 -3.80
CA ARG A 120 2.37 -2.78 -3.27
C ARG A 120 2.33 -1.51 -4.11
N VAL A 121 1.11 -1.06 -4.39
CA VAL A 121 0.83 0.30 -4.88
C VAL A 121 0.19 1.08 -3.73
N TRP A 122 0.86 2.12 -3.25
CA TRP A 122 0.38 3.02 -2.19
C TRP A 122 -0.29 4.24 -2.80
N PHE A 123 -1.43 4.68 -2.24
CA PHE A 123 -2.11 5.91 -2.62
C PHE A 123 -2.27 6.81 -1.40
N THR A 124 -1.63 7.98 -1.42
CA THR A 124 -1.68 8.95 -0.32
C THR A 124 -1.86 10.38 -0.85
N SER A 125 -2.10 11.34 0.05
CA SER A 125 -2.17 12.75 -0.33
C SER A 125 -0.84 13.31 -0.85
N ALA A 126 0.27 12.61 -0.61
CA ALA A 126 1.61 12.95 -1.08
C ALA A 126 1.97 12.28 -2.42
N GLY A 127 1.02 11.59 -3.06
CA GLY A 127 1.22 10.90 -4.33
C GLY A 127 1.09 9.39 -4.21
N VAL A 128 1.74 8.69 -5.14
CA VAL A 128 1.63 7.25 -5.31
C VAL A 128 3.01 6.63 -5.26
N GLY A 129 3.13 5.56 -4.49
CA GLY A 129 4.31 4.72 -4.44
C GLY A 129 4.07 3.38 -5.12
N GLN A 130 5.11 2.82 -5.73
CA GLN A 130 5.12 1.47 -6.28
C GLN A 130 6.40 0.77 -5.85
N GLY A 131 6.28 -0.45 -5.34
CA GLY A 131 7.43 -1.06 -4.68
C GLY A 131 7.17 -2.38 -3.97
N ILE A 132 8.21 -2.84 -3.28
CA ILE A 132 8.13 -4.02 -2.42
C ILE A 132 7.76 -3.58 -1.01
N PHE A 133 6.74 -4.24 -0.45
CA PHE A 133 6.44 -4.21 0.98
C PHE A 133 6.82 -5.54 1.62
N SER A 134 7.54 -5.46 2.73
CA SER A 134 7.82 -6.60 3.60
C SER A 134 7.66 -6.20 5.07
N SER A 135 7.29 -7.15 5.92
CA SER A 135 7.17 -6.94 7.36
C SER A 135 7.96 -7.99 8.10
N THR A 136 8.87 -7.56 8.97
CA THR A 136 9.77 -8.40 9.75
C THR A 136 9.68 -8.06 11.24
N ASN A 137 10.33 -8.85 12.08
CA ASN A 137 10.69 -8.41 13.42
C ASN A 137 11.93 -7.48 13.35
N ARG A 138 12.35 -6.93 14.50
CA ARG A 138 13.46 -5.98 14.58
C ARG A 138 14.81 -6.62 14.24
N ASP A 139 15.02 -7.86 14.63
CA ASP A 139 16.32 -8.55 14.53
C ASP A 139 16.59 -9.04 13.10
N ASP A 140 15.54 -9.47 12.40
CA ASP A 140 15.59 -9.91 11.00
C ASP A 140 15.54 -8.76 9.99
N HIS A 141 15.22 -7.53 10.44
CA HIS A 141 15.06 -6.40 9.52
C HIS A 141 16.32 -6.08 8.71
N PRO A 142 17.54 -5.97 9.31
CA PRO A 142 18.73 -5.61 8.56
C PRO A 142 19.09 -6.64 7.48
N SER A 143 18.97 -7.94 7.79
CA SER A 143 19.26 -9.01 6.85
C SER A 143 18.24 -9.07 5.72
N ARG A 144 16.94 -8.91 6.02
CA ARG A 144 15.88 -8.88 5.01
C ARG A 144 15.98 -7.66 4.11
N LEU A 145 16.25 -6.48 4.67
CA LEU A 145 16.45 -5.26 3.90
C LEU A 145 17.65 -5.40 2.96
N SER A 146 18.78 -5.91 3.45
CA SER A 146 19.97 -6.15 2.63
C SER A 146 19.67 -7.09 1.46
N LEU A 147 18.98 -8.21 1.73
CA LEU A 147 18.59 -9.18 0.70
C LEU A 147 17.73 -8.56 -0.41
N LEU A 148 16.67 -7.83 -0.04
CA LEU A 148 15.77 -7.22 -1.02
C LEU A 148 16.44 -6.05 -1.75
N SER A 149 17.14 -5.17 -1.03
CA SER A 149 17.77 -3.98 -1.61
C SER A 149 18.91 -4.30 -2.58
N ALA A 150 19.65 -5.39 -2.37
CA ALA A 150 20.73 -5.81 -3.26
C ALA A 150 20.24 -6.19 -4.68
N SER A 151 18.95 -6.50 -4.83
CA SER A 151 18.38 -7.02 -6.08
C SER A 151 17.50 -6.00 -6.81
N VAL A 152 17.38 -4.77 -6.30
CA VAL A 152 16.51 -3.74 -6.87
C VAL A 152 17.30 -2.49 -7.28
N PRO A 153 16.88 -1.77 -8.34
CA PRO A 153 17.50 -0.51 -8.72
C PRO A 153 17.50 0.55 -7.61
N ALA A 154 18.51 1.42 -7.60
CA ALA A 154 18.71 2.43 -6.55
C ALA A 154 17.56 3.45 -6.37
N ARG A 155 16.66 3.58 -7.36
CA ARG A 155 15.46 4.43 -7.25
C ARG A 155 14.44 3.91 -6.21
N PHE A 156 14.47 2.61 -5.91
CA PHE A 156 13.59 1.99 -4.91
C PHE A 156 14.19 2.14 -3.51
N ILE A 157 13.99 3.30 -2.93
CA ILE A 157 14.52 3.68 -1.62
C ILE A 157 13.60 3.11 -0.53
N ASP A 158 14.17 2.57 0.55
CA ASP A 158 13.38 2.20 1.72
C ASP A 158 12.79 3.45 2.37
N ARG A 159 11.46 3.55 2.39
CA ARG A 159 10.74 4.74 2.86
C ARG A 159 10.54 4.78 4.37
N GLU A 160 10.94 3.76 5.12
CA GLU A 160 10.92 3.75 6.60
C GLU A 160 9.62 4.32 7.21
N PRO A 161 8.49 3.60 7.09
CA PRO A 161 7.20 4.12 7.52
C PRO A 161 7.17 4.40 9.03
N SER A 162 6.35 5.37 9.45
CA SER A 162 6.27 5.77 10.85
C SER A 162 5.56 4.74 11.73
N ASN A 163 6.17 4.39 12.86
CA ASN A 163 5.56 3.51 13.86
C ASN A 163 4.50 4.20 14.75
N SER A 164 4.39 5.53 14.67
CA SER A 164 3.46 6.33 15.48
C SER A 164 2.23 6.81 14.71
N GLY A 165 2.06 6.36 13.47
CA GLY A 165 0.93 6.71 12.59
C GLY A 165 1.35 7.53 11.36
N TRP A 166 0.46 7.59 10.38
CA TRP A 166 0.75 8.20 9.06
C TRP A 166 1.02 9.70 9.16
N ASP A 167 0.44 10.40 10.14
CA ASP A 167 0.61 11.85 10.33
C ASP A 167 2.08 12.26 10.58
N ASN A 168 2.89 11.30 11.03
CA ASN A 168 4.29 11.52 11.40
C ASN A 168 5.27 11.12 10.29
N HIS A 169 4.79 10.91 9.06
CA HIS A 169 5.61 10.55 7.92
C HIS A 169 5.28 11.48 6.73
N PRO A 170 6.28 12.06 6.03
CA PRO A 170 6.05 13.03 4.96
C PRO A 170 5.20 12.49 3.80
N LEU A 171 5.27 11.18 3.54
CA LEU A 171 4.47 10.49 2.52
C LEU A 171 3.16 9.89 3.05
N GLY A 172 2.83 10.09 4.34
CA GLY A 172 1.64 9.49 4.95
C GLY A 172 1.74 7.98 5.15
N LEU A 173 2.94 7.44 5.37
CA LEU A 173 3.18 6.00 5.50
C LEU A 173 3.21 5.60 6.98
N ALA A 174 2.40 4.60 7.33
CA ALA A 174 2.31 4.08 8.69
C ALA A 174 2.74 2.61 8.76
N GLY A 175 3.65 2.33 9.68
CA GLY A 175 4.00 0.98 10.11
C GLY A 175 3.00 0.43 11.13
N ILE A 176 3.19 -0.82 11.46
CA ILE A 176 2.47 -1.53 12.52
C ILE A 176 3.37 -1.61 13.74
N ASN A 177 2.83 -1.18 14.88
CA ASN A 177 3.55 -1.28 16.16
C ASN A 177 3.92 -2.74 16.47
N GLY A 178 5.17 -2.97 16.85
CA GLY A 178 5.74 -4.29 17.12
C GLY A 178 6.36 -4.99 15.90
N ALA A 179 6.27 -4.42 14.70
CA ALA A 179 6.94 -4.90 13.51
C ALA A 179 7.86 -3.82 12.92
N LYS A 180 8.83 -4.25 12.11
CA LYS A 180 9.62 -3.38 11.25
C LYS A 180 9.22 -3.64 9.81
N HIS A 181 8.99 -2.58 9.05
CA HIS A 181 8.52 -2.71 7.68
C HIS A 181 9.53 -2.13 6.71
N ILE A 182 9.72 -2.83 5.61
CA ILE A 182 10.58 -2.45 4.48
C ILE A 182 9.66 -1.99 3.36
N TYR A 183 9.84 -0.75 2.92
CA TYR A 183 9.06 -0.09 1.87
C TYR A 183 10.01 0.35 0.76
N LEU A 184 10.55 -0.59 -0.02
CA LEU A 184 11.43 -0.28 -1.16
C LEU A 184 10.57 0.22 -2.31
N ALA A 185 10.42 1.54 -2.42
CA ALA A 185 9.43 2.14 -3.30
C ALA A 185 9.97 3.34 -4.08
N ASP A 186 9.62 3.39 -5.37
CA ASP A 186 9.68 4.61 -6.16
C ASP A 186 8.40 5.42 -5.90
N TRP A 187 8.47 6.74 -6.07
CA TRP A 187 7.37 7.63 -5.68
C TRP A 187 7.14 8.75 -6.69
N ARG A 188 5.87 8.95 -7.08
CA ARG A 188 5.47 9.99 -8.03
C ARG A 188 4.27 10.75 -7.51
N ASN A 189 4.32 12.08 -7.61
CA ASN A 189 3.29 12.96 -7.03
C ASN A 189 2.08 13.19 -7.93
N GLN A 190 2.20 12.89 -9.23
CA GLN A 190 1.18 13.19 -10.24
C GLN A 190 1.29 12.27 -11.45
N PHE A 191 0.16 11.99 -12.08
CA PHE A 191 0.04 11.25 -13.33
C PHE A 191 -0.79 12.06 -14.32
N GLU A 192 -0.48 11.93 -15.61
CA GLU A 192 -1.26 12.62 -16.63
C GLU A 192 -2.65 11.99 -16.77
N ASN A 193 -2.70 10.66 -16.72
CA ASN A 193 -3.91 9.85 -16.87
C ASN A 193 -3.65 8.41 -16.38
N ASP A 194 -4.67 7.55 -16.48
CA ASP A 194 -4.58 6.15 -16.07
C ASP A 194 -3.54 5.37 -16.89
N ASP A 195 -3.30 5.69 -18.17
CA ASP A 195 -2.30 4.99 -19.00
C ASP A 195 -0.86 5.31 -18.54
N ASP A 196 -0.55 6.58 -18.27
CA ASP A 196 0.74 7.00 -17.68
C ASP A 196 0.97 6.33 -16.33
N PHE A 197 -0.08 6.22 -15.51
CA PHE A 197 -0.02 5.48 -14.25
C PHE A 197 0.28 3.99 -14.46
N LEU A 198 -0.44 3.32 -15.37
CA LEU A 198 -0.23 1.90 -15.64
C LEU A 198 1.13 1.63 -16.25
N MET A 199 1.67 2.52 -17.09
CA MET A 199 3.04 2.43 -17.60
C MET A 199 4.08 2.43 -16.48
N VAL A 200 3.92 3.28 -15.46
CA VAL A 200 4.80 3.30 -14.28
C VAL A 200 4.66 2.00 -13.47
N VAL A 201 3.44 1.47 -13.33
CA VAL A 201 3.22 0.18 -12.67
C VAL A 201 3.94 -0.95 -13.42
N THR A 202 3.83 -1.00 -14.75
CA THR A 202 4.56 -1.98 -15.59
C THR A 202 6.06 -1.87 -15.37
N ASP A 203 6.61 -0.67 -15.46
CA ASP A 203 8.05 -0.44 -15.30
C ASP A 203 8.54 -0.87 -13.91
N CYS A 204 7.79 -0.53 -12.86
CA CYS A 204 8.12 -1.01 -11.51
C CYS A 204 8.06 -2.54 -11.41
N TRP A 205 7.04 -3.18 -11.98
CA TRP A 205 6.92 -4.63 -11.97
C TRP A 205 8.06 -5.33 -12.71
N LEU A 206 8.45 -4.84 -13.89
CA LEU A 206 9.59 -5.40 -14.64
C LEU A 206 10.91 -5.32 -13.87
N ASN A 207 11.07 -4.33 -12.99
CA ASN A 207 12.28 -4.19 -12.18
C ASN A 207 12.24 -4.98 -10.86
N LEU A 208 11.04 -5.25 -10.32
CA LEU A 208 10.86 -5.78 -8.97
C LEU A 208 10.31 -7.22 -8.95
N GLY A 209 9.65 -7.65 -10.02
CA GLY A 209 8.89 -8.90 -10.08
C GLY A 209 9.75 -10.13 -9.85
N GLU A 210 10.95 -10.17 -10.43
CA GLU A 210 11.88 -11.28 -10.21
C GLU A 210 12.33 -11.35 -8.74
N THR A 211 12.72 -10.21 -8.15
CA THR A 211 13.09 -10.15 -6.73
C THR A 211 11.96 -10.66 -5.85
N LEU A 212 10.71 -10.29 -6.16
CA LEU A 212 9.55 -10.76 -5.40
C LEU A 212 9.30 -12.26 -5.59
N LYS A 213 9.39 -12.76 -6.82
CA LYS A 213 9.23 -14.19 -7.18
C LYS A 213 10.25 -15.06 -6.43
N THR A 214 11.53 -14.69 -6.46
CA THR A 214 12.60 -15.43 -5.78
C THR A 214 12.48 -15.36 -4.25
N ASN A 215 11.74 -14.39 -3.72
CA ASN A 215 11.54 -14.20 -2.28
C ASN A 215 10.08 -14.40 -1.86
N ARG A 216 9.28 -15.19 -2.60
CA ARG A 216 7.90 -15.50 -2.20
C ARG A 216 7.89 -16.32 -0.91
N VAL A 217 7.26 -15.78 0.13
CA VAL A 217 7.15 -16.33 1.49
C VAL A 217 5.73 -16.21 2.01
#